data_AF-A0A350J0N2-F1
#
_entry.id   AF-A0A350J0N2-F1
#
_cell.length_a   1.000
_cell.length_b   1.000
_cell.length_c   1.000
_cell.angle_alpha   90.00
_cell.angle_beta   90.00
_cell.angle_gamma   90.00
#
_symmetry.space_group_name_H-M   'P 1'
#
loop_
_entity.id
_entity.type
_entity.pdbx_description
1 polymer ?
#
loop_
_entity_poly.entity_id
_entity_poly.type
_entity_poly.pdbx_seq_one_letter_code
_entity_poly.pdbx_strand_id
1 'polypeptide(L)'
;MAKSKKTPDFEQSLEQLENLVEALEAGDLTLEQSLKQFEEGITLTRACQTALSEAEQTVKILTEKSGQPALEDMDIDAADD
;
A
#
# COMPACT_ATOMS: atom_id res chain seq x y z
N MET A 1 21.56 18.45 -2.07
CA MET A 1 20.15 18.33 -2.53
C MET A 1 20.01 16.99 -3.23
N ALA A 2 19.62 15.93 -2.51
CA ALA A 2 19.49 14.59 -3.09
C ALA A 2 18.04 14.38 -3.48
N LYS A 3 17.80 14.37 -4.79
CA LYS A 3 16.50 14.19 -5.43
C LYS A 3 16.02 12.76 -5.14
N SER A 4 15.06 12.58 -4.23
CA SER A 4 14.37 11.30 -4.03
C SER A 4 13.72 10.90 -5.35
N LYS A 5 14.15 9.76 -5.90
CA LYS A 5 13.68 9.26 -7.20
C LYS A 5 13.23 7.79 -7.08
N LYS A 6 12.65 7.42 -5.95
CA LYS A 6 12.18 6.05 -5.65
C LYS A 6 10.78 5.98 -5.02
N THR A 7 9.95 6.99 -5.22
CA THR A 7 8.50 6.95 -4.88
C THR A 7 7.59 7.01 -6.13
N PRO A 8 7.81 6.19 -7.19
CA PRO A 8 6.75 5.94 -8.16
C PRO A 8 5.93 4.69 -7.79
N ASP A 9 6.53 3.67 -7.18
CA ASP A 9 5.88 2.35 -7.10
C ASP A 9 4.68 2.31 -6.14
N PHE A 10 4.72 3.02 -5.01
CA PHE A 10 3.59 3.04 -4.07
C PHE A 10 2.45 3.91 -4.59
N GLU A 11 2.73 5.18 -4.88
CA GLU A 11 1.73 6.16 -5.29
C GLU A 11 1.04 5.75 -6.60
N GLN A 12 1.78 5.17 -7.55
CA GLN A 12 1.18 4.64 -8.78
C GLN A 12 0.34 3.39 -8.54
N SER A 13 0.79 2.46 -7.68
CA SER A 13 0.01 1.27 -7.35
C SER A 13 -1.29 1.64 -6.63
N LEU A 14 -1.24 2.65 -5.76
CA LEU A 14 -2.40 3.17 -5.06
C LEU A 14 -3.39 3.83 -6.03
N GLU A 15 -2.91 4.72 -6.91
CA GLU A 15 -3.75 5.36 -7.92
C GLU A 15 -4.42 4.32 -8.83
N GLN A 16 -3.68 3.28 -9.26
CA GLN A 16 -4.25 2.19 -10.04
C GLN A 16 -5.32 1.41 -9.27
N LEU A 17 -5.10 1.16 -7.98
CA LEU A 17 -6.06 0.46 -7.12
C LEU A 17 -7.35 1.28 -6.94
N GLU A 18 -7.24 2.59 -6.73
CA GLU A 18 -8.38 3.50 -6.62
C GLU A 18 -9.23 3.49 -7.89
N ASN A 19 -8.60 3.65 -9.06
CA ASN A 19 -9.28 3.59 -10.36
C ASN A 19 -9.99 2.25 -10.60
N LEU A 20 -9.37 1.16 -10.15
CA LEU A 20 -9.92 -0.19 -10.27
C LEU A 20 -11.16 -0.36 -9.38
N VAL A 21 -11.11 0.14 -8.14
CA VAL A 21 -12.26 0.14 -7.24
C VAL A 21 -13.40 0.96 -7.83
N GLU A 22 -13.13 2.17 -8.33
CA GLU A 22 -14.14 3.00 -9.00
C GLU A 22 -14.79 2.28 -10.18
N ALA A 23 -14.02 1.56 -10.99
CA ALA A 23 -14.55 0.78 -12.12
C ALA A 23 -15.39 -0.42 -11.68
N LEU A 24 -15.04 -1.07 -10.56
CA LEU A 24 -15.84 -2.15 -9.97
C LEU A 24 -17.16 -1.62 -9.40
N GLU A 25 -17.14 -0.45 -8.74
CA GLU A 25 -18.32 0.19 -8.15
C GLU A 25 -19.29 0.74 -9.20
N ALA A 26 -18.79 1.13 -10.38
CA ALA A 26 -19.63 1.59 -11.49
C ALA A 26 -20.61 0.52 -12.00
N GLY A 27 -20.28 -0.77 -11.84
CA GLY A 27 -21.19 -1.88 -12.16
C GLY A 27 -21.38 -2.21 -13.65
N ASP A 28 -20.63 -1.55 -14.55
CA ASP A 28 -20.72 -1.73 -16.00
C ASP A 28 -19.86 -2.91 -16.53
N LEU A 29 -19.20 -3.65 -15.64
CA LEU A 29 -18.29 -4.74 -15.98
C LEU A 29 -19.02 -6.07 -16.11
N THR A 30 -18.62 -6.87 -17.11
CA THR A 30 -19.00 -8.28 -17.17
C THR A 30 -18.30 -9.07 -16.07
N LEU A 31 -18.84 -10.24 -15.67
CA LEU A 31 -18.25 -11.11 -14.65
C LEU A 31 -16.76 -11.42 -14.92
N GLU A 32 -16.40 -11.71 -16.17
CA GLU A 32 -15.01 -11.98 -16.55
C GLU A 32 -14.10 -10.76 -16.34
N GLN A 33 -14.59 -9.57 -16.67
CA GLN A 33 -13.85 -8.32 -16.43
C GLN A 33 -13.74 -8.01 -14.94
N SER A 34 -14.79 -8.24 -14.15
CA SER A 34 -14.76 -8.06 -12.70
C SER A 34 -13.74 -9.00 -12.04
N LEU A 35 -13.68 -10.26 -12.47
CA LEU A 35 -12.69 -11.22 -11.97
C LEU A 35 -11.25 -10.80 -12.30
N LYS A 36 -11.02 -10.31 -13.52
CA LYS A 36 -9.71 -9.80 -13.93
C LYS A 36 -9.28 -8.59 -13.10
N GLN A 37 -10.18 -7.62 -12.93
CA GLN A 37 -9.91 -6.46 -12.08
C GLN A 37 -9.67 -6.87 -10.63
N PHE A 38 -10.43 -7.82 -10.10
CA PHE A 38 -10.18 -8.32 -8.74
C PHE A 38 -8.77 -8.91 -8.56
N GLU A 39 -8.30 -9.72 -9.51
CA GLU A 39 -6.93 -10.28 -9.48
C GLU A 39 -5.84 -9.19 -9.53
N GLU A 40 -6.05 -8.18 -10.38
CA GLU A 40 -5.17 -7.01 -10.48
C GLU A 40 -5.18 -6.20 -9.18
N GLY A 41 -6.35 -5.99 -8.57
CA GLY A 41 -6.51 -5.30 -7.28
C GLY A 41 -5.77 -6.01 -6.14
N ILE A 42 -5.79 -7.35 -6.10
CA ILE A 42 -4.98 -8.13 -5.13
C ILE A 42 -3.49 -7.87 -5.33
N THR A 43 -3.04 -7.83 -6.58
CA THR A 43 -1.63 -7.61 -6.91
C THR A 43 -1.18 -6.22 -6.49
N LEU A 44 -1.98 -5.18 -6.80
CA LEU A 44 -1.72 -3.80 -6.40
C LEU A 44 -1.72 -3.64 -4.88
N THR A 45 -2.68 -4.25 -4.18
CA THR A 45 -2.75 -4.23 -2.71
C THR A 45 -1.47 -4.81 -2.08
N ARG A 46 -0.98 -5.94 -2.60
CA ARG A 46 0.27 -6.56 -2.13
C ARG A 46 1.49 -5.68 -2.40
N ALA A 47 1.53 -5.02 -3.55
CA ALA A 47 2.60 -4.08 -3.89
C ALA A 47 2.62 -2.90 -2.89
N CYS A 48 1.45 -2.32 -2.60
CA CYS A 48 1.30 -1.26 -1.60
C CYS A 48 1.76 -1.71 -0.20
N GLN A 49 1.31 -2.88 0.27
CA GLN A 49 1.72 -3.43 1.56
C GLN A 49 3.24 -3.65 1.65
N THR A 50 3.85 -4.17 0.58
CA THR A 50 5.29 -4.38 0.52
C THR A 50 6.04 -3.06 0.62
N ALA A 51 5.63 -2.04 -0.14
CA ALA A 51 6.25 -0.72 -0.11
C ALA A 51 6.12 -0.05 1.27
N LEU A 52 4.97 -0.18 1.93
CA LEU A 52 4.75 0.33 3.28
C LEU A 52 5.65 -0.38 4.30
N SER A 53 5.78 -1.71 4.21
CA SER A 53 6.65 -2.50 5.09
C SER A 53 8.14 -2.13 4.93
N GLU A 54 8.60 -1.92 3.69
CA GLU A 54 9.96 -1.44 3.43
C GLU A 54 10.21 -0.03 3.99
N ALA A 55 9.23 0.86 3.85
CA ALA A 55 9.29 2.20 4.41
C ALA A 55 9.35 2.16 5.94
N GLU A 56 8.49 1.38 6.58
CA GLU A 56 8.47 1.17 8.03
C GLU A 56 9.82 0.64 8.55
N GLN A 57 10.36 -0.40 7.91
CA GLN A 57 11.66 -0.95 8.26
C GLN A 57 12.77 0.11 8.13
N THR A 58 12.72 0.93 7.09
CA THR A 58 13.68 2.02 6.90
C THR A 58 13.59 3.04 8.04
N VAL A 59 12.38 3.45 8.42
CA VAL A 59 12.18 4.37 9.54
C VAL A 59 12.68 3.75 10.85
N LYS A 60 12.35 2.49 11.13
CA LYS A 60 12.80 1.77 12.34
C LYS A 60 14.32 1.80 12.49
N ILE A 61 15.05 1.46 11.41
CA ILE A 61 16.52 1.50 11.39
C ILE A 61 17.06 2.91 11.65
N LEU A 62 16.43 3.95 11.10
CA LEU A 62 16.85 5.34 11.29
C LEU A 62 16.60 5.82 12.73
N THR A 63 15.45 5.46 13.29
CA THR A 63 15.07 5.80 14.67
C THR A 63 16.00 5.13 15.68
N GLU A 64 16.28 3.83 15.53
CA GLU A 64 17.25 3.08 16.34
C GLU A 64 18.64 3.71 16.32
N LYS A 65 19.12 4.11 15.13
CA LYS A 65 20.43 4.79 14.99
C LYS A 65 20.47 6.17 15.62
N SER A 66 19.33 6.86 15.71
CA SER A 66 19.23 8.21 16.26
C SER A 66 19.05 8.25 17.79
N GLY A 67 18.92 7.09 18.45
CA GLY A 67 18.67 7.00 19.90
C GLY A 67 17.27 7.47 20.32
N GLN A 68 16.35 7.59 19.36
CA GLN A 68 14.94 7.89 19.60
C GLN A 68 14.18 6.61 20.00
N PRO A 69 13.06 6.73 20.73
CA PRO A 69 12.24 5.58 21.10
C PRO A 69 11.83 4.80 19.84
N ALA A 70 11.93 3.48 19.89
CA ALA A 70 11.58 2.60 18.78
C ALA A 70 10.11 2.78 18.39
N LEU A 71 9.80 2.61 17.10
CA LEU A 71 8.42 2.50 16.64
C LEU A 71 7.78 1.28 17.31
N GLU A 72 6.69 1.49 18.03
CA GLU A 72 5.83 0.42 18.54
C GLU A 72 4.88 0.00 17.42
N ASP A 73 4.75 -1.30 17.21
CA ASP A 73 3.81 -1.86 16.25
C ASP A 73 2.39 -1.49 16.73
N MET A 74 1.64 -0.75 15.92
CA MET A 74 0.24 -0.44 16.23
C MET A 74 -0.60 -1.67 15.88
N ASP A 75 -1.08 -2.40 16.90
CA ASP A 75 -2.03 -3.49 16.71
C ASP A 75 -3.37 -2.92 16.18
N ILE A 76 -3.56 -2.98 14.86
CA ILE A 76 -4.79 -2.55 14.17
C ILE A 76 -5.96 -3.51 14.46
N ASP A 77 -5.68 -4.75 14.88
CA ASP A 77 -6.69 -5.76 15.23
C ASP A 77 -7.44 -5.48 16.56
N ALA A 78 -7.05 -4.44 17.31
CA ALA A 78 -7.66 -4.11 18.60
C ALA A 78 -8.89 -3.16 18.50
N ALA A 79 -9.35 -2.79 17.30
CA ALA A 79 -10.38 -1.78 17.09
C ALA A 79 -11.79 -2.32 16.73
N ASP A 80 -12.02 -3.63 16.85
CA ASP A 80 -13.27 -4.30 16.43
C ASP A 80 -14.08 -4.90 17.60
N ASP A 81 -14.14 -4.21 18.74
CA ASP A 81 -15.14 -4.43 19.83
C ASP A 81 -15.94 -3.14 20.12
#